data_AF-A0A0A1UAY0-F1
#
_entry.id   AF-A0A0A1UAY0-F1
#
_cell.length_a   1.000
_cell.length_b   1.000
_cell.length_c   1.000
_cell.angle_alpha   90.00
_cell.angle_beta   90.00
_cell.angle_gamma   90.00
#
_symmetry.space_group_name_H-M   'P 1'
#
loop_
_entity.id
_entity.type
_entity.pdbx_description
1 polymer ?
#
loop_
_entity_poly.entity_id
_entity_poly.type
_entity_poly.pdbx_seq_one_letter_code
_entity_poly.pdbx_strand_id
1 'polypeptide(L)'
;TIRDLPIFFTYQINSTKFSFQSLSEVNLAFSVNPIQTTLPQNTKLLMGNRLLRIGTSNKVFCHLNNINGDYSEPYCPCDSVNCYITPPKNITSLNLIVDKSTNAHQKYDEVEEELDIESVAIGNKKVSFFKTDNFILSVNSQIDKLITNISSLTKTVLMVSNQSFVFQHVVSKSIYSSENGTKFIINPMCKNGGHFNTTTQQCDNCLDSNCIDCSYNSKKCLRCQQEYYITNDSKCVEIPNCLLKRSNRCLKCSNGYLLSEGHCQNTSSCLIQNLNGTCQICSLKTFNFNNSKCEIADEHLLYTNQNNIIACKSGYITNSNICQKCSDLYKSSEVCENGRPTKCEIEFEMNKSGQCEHNNCSEPNDENGRCSKFYDNCTFITNSKCLACNNSLILNNTKCLTNDDIQCTNQSLVSCLRCKDAYYFNSSSNRCERCDSNCLTCVITPTYCLSCPPGFYISNNICKTNSELVGICTQFISSGGCAKCAEGYYRNGLDCYKCDLSCSLCNTNL
;
A
#
# COMPACT_ATOMS: atom_id res chain seq x y z
N THR A 1 -49.91 3.99 -20.92
CA THR A 1 -48.83 3.15 -20.38
C THR A 1 -48.64 3.48 -18.90
N ILE A 2 -47.67 2.89 -18.19
CA ILE A 2 -47.38 3.26 -16.79
C ILE A 2 -46.88 4.70 -16.60
N ARG A 3 -46.49 5.38 -17.69
CA ARG A 3 -46.13 6.82 -17.75
C ARG A 3 -47.35 7.74 -17.88
N ASP A 4 -48.56 7.19 -17.79
CA ASP A 4 -49.81 7.93 -17.77
C ASP A 4 -50.47 7.80 -16.39
N LEU A 5 -51.39 8.72 -16.10
CA LEU A 5 -52.25 8.66 -14.93
C LEU A 5 -53.01 7.33 -14.87
N PRO A 6 -53.33 6.83 -13.66
CA PRO A 6 -54.27 5.73 -13.49
C PRO A 6 -55.58 5.98 -14.24
N ILE A 7 -56.14 4.95 -14.88
CA ILE A 7 -57.41 5.06 -15.62
C ILE A 7 -58.56 5.43 -14.67
N PHE A 8 -58.58 4.84 -13.47
CA PHE A 8 -59.63 5.08 -12.47
C PHE A 8 -59.05 5.66 -11.18
N PHE A 9 -59.74 6.66 -10.64
CA PHE A 9 -59.53 7.18 -9.30
C PHE A 9 -60.78 6.90 -8.47
N THR A 10 -60.64 6.16 -7.38
CA THR A 10 -61.75 5.81 -6.49
C THR A 10 -61.32 5.88 -5.03
N TYR A 11 -62.31 5.97 -4.14
CA TYR A 11 -62.07 5.91 -2.71
C TYR A 11 -61.77 4.47 -2.23
N GLN A 12 -62.44 3.48 -2.82
CA GLN A 12 -62.34 2.08 -2.41
C GLN A 12 -62.63 1.13 -3.57
N ILE A 13 -61.93 -0.01 -3.61
CA ILE A 13 -62.16 -1.11 -4.56
C ILE A 13 -62.51 -2.37 -3.79
N ASN A 14 -63.78 -2.77 -3.84
CA ASN A 14 -64.32 -3.93 -3.13
C ASN A 14 -64.29 -5.23 -3.96
N SER A 15 -64.11 -5.13 -5.28
CA SER A 15 -64.03 -6.27 -6.18
C SER A 15 -63.24 -5.90 -7.44
N THR A 16 -62.46 -6.84 -7.95
CA THR A 16 -61.63 -6.74 -9.16
C THR A 16 -62.03 -7.81 -10.18
N LYS A 17 -63.33 -8.14 -10.26
CA LYS A 17 -63.86 -9.11 -11.24
C LYS A 17 -64.02 -8.46 -12.62
N PHE A 18 -62.92 -8.28 -13.33
CA PHE A 18 -62.91 -7.83 -14.72
C PHE A 18 -61.76 -8.48 -15.49
N SER A 19 -61.93 -8.64 -16.81
CA SER A 19 -60.87 -9.06 -17.73
C SER A 19 -60.38 -7.86 -18.52
N PHE A 20 -59.11 -7.51 -18.39
CA PHE A 20 -58.48 -6.42 -19.14
C PHE A 20 -57.26 -6.96 -19.89
N GLN A 21 -57.18 -6.71 -21.19
CA GLN A 21 -56.02 -7.04 -22.01
C GLN A 21 -55.36 -5.75 -22.46
N SER A 22 -54.05 -5.64 -22.22
CA SER A 22 -53.23 -4.54 -22.70
C SER A 22 -51.93 -5.11 -23.25
N LEU A 23 -51.48 -4.57 -24.38
CA LEU A 23 -50.19 -4.88 -24.98
C LEU A 23 -49.01 -4.21 -24.25
N SER A 24 -49.30 -3.22 -23.38
CA SER A 24 -48.32 -2.48 -22.60
C SER A 24 -48.69 -2.46 -21.11
N GLU A 25 -47.72 -2.27 -20.24
CA GLU A 25 -48.01 -2.07 -18.81
C GLU A 25 -48.80 -0.76 -18.59
N VAL A 26 -49.80 -0.81 -17.71
CA VAL A 26 -50.69 0.34 -17.41
C VAL A 26 -51.06 0.39 -15.93
N ASN A 27 -51.15 1.60 -15.39
CA ASN A 27 -51.77 1.85 -14.10
C ASN A 27 -53.29 1.83 -14.28
N LEU A 28 -53.96 0.78 -13.79
CA LEU A 28 -55.39 0.62 -14.01
C LEU A 28 -56.20 1.50 -13.06
N ALA A 29 -55.94 1.41 -11.76
CA ALA A 29 -56.75 2.11 -10.78
C ALA A 29 -55.93 2.53 -9.56
N PHE A 30 -56.26 3.71 -9.04
CA PHE A 30 -55.87 4.17 -7.73
C PHE A 30 -57.07 4.13 -6.76
N SER A 31 -56.82 3.66 -5.54
CA SER A 31 -57.79 3.61 -4.45
C SER A 31 -57.24 4.34 -3.23
N VAL A 32 -58.03 5.25 -2.64
CA VAL A 32 -57.65 5.93 -1.39
C VAL A 32 -57.41 4.90 -0.28
N ASN A 33 -58.31 3.93 -0.11
CA ASN A 33 -58.12 2.82 0.82
C ASN A 33 -57.32 1.67 0.18
N PRO A 34 -56.43 0.99 0.94
CA PRO A 34 -55.72 -0.19 0.44
C PRO A 34 -56.67 -1.24 -0.16
N ILE A 35 -56.33 -1.73 -1.34
CA ILE A 35 -57.07 -2.77 -2.06
C ILE A 35 -56.77 -4.11 -1.39
N GLN A 36 -57.80 -4.81 -0.91
CA GLN A 36 -57.69 -6.08 -0.17
C GLN A 36 -58.40 -7.25 -0.87
N THR A 37 -58.59 -7.16 -2.18
CA THR A 37 -59.35 -8.13 -2.98
C THR A 37 -58.42 -9.13 -3.68
N THR A 38 -58.98 -10.24 -4.16
CA THR A 38 -58.25 -11.20 -5.01
C THR A 38 -57.86 -10.54 -6.34
N LEU A 39 -56.57 -10.48 -6.63
CA LEU A 39 -56.07 -9.78 -7.82
C LEU A 39 -56.22 -10.62 -9.10
N PRO A 40 -56.59 -10.02 -10.23
CA PRO A 40 -56.55 -10.69 -11.54
C PRO A 40 -55.13 -11.14 -11.89
N GLN A 41 -55.00 -12.15 -12.77
CA GLN A 41 -53.70 -12.57 -13.30
C GLN A 41 -52.96 -11.39 -13.96
N ASN A 42 -51.63 -11.38 -13.84
CA ASN A 42 -50.74 -10.35 -14.38
C ASN A 42 -50.95 -8.94 -13.81
N THR A 43 -51.56 -8.84 -12.63
CA THR A 43 -51.70 -7.57 -11.90
C THR A 43 -50.88 -7.53 -10.62
N LYS A 44 -50.51 -6.33 -10.21
CA LYS A 44 -49.73 -6.07 -9.01
C LYS A 44 -50.23 -4.83 -8.29
N LEU A 45 -50.09 -4.86 -6.97
CA LEU A 45 -50.33 -3.70 -6.11
C LEU A 45 -49.03 -2.98 -5.77
N LEU A 46 -49.06 -1.65 -5.82
CA LEU A 46 -47.97 -0.75 -5.48
C LEU A 46 -48.47 0.31 -4.48
N MET A 47 -47.53 1.09 -3.91
CA MET A 47 -47.83 2.25 -3.05
C MET A 47 -48.75 1.91 -1.86
N GLY A 48 -48.33 0.94 -1.03
CA GLY A 48 -49.10 0.54 0.14
C GLY A 48 -50.46 -0.08 -0.21
N ASN A 49 -50.50 -0.87 -1.29
CA ASN A 49 -51.69 -1.52 -1.84
C ASN A 49 -52.75 -0.56 -2.40
N ARG A 50 -52.38 0.67 -2.77
CA ARG A 50 -53.31 1.69 -3.26
C ARG A 50 -53.31 1.86 -4.78
N LEU A 51 -52.27 1.39 -5.46
CA LEU A 51 -52.15 1.48 -6.92
C LEU A 51 -52.21 0.08 -7.54
N LEU A 52 -53.23 -0.18 -8.37
CA LEU A 52 -53.39 -1.41 -9.13
C LEU A 52 -52.79 -1.25 -10.52
N ARG A 53 -51.80 -2.09 -10.83
CA ARG A 53 -51.08 -2.13 -12.10
C ARG A 53 -51.34 -3.44 -12.84
N ILE A 54 -51.41 -3.36 -14.17
CA ILE A 54 -51.29 -4.50 -15.08
C ILE A 54 -49.86 -4.45 -15.62
N GLY A 55 -49.02 -5.42 -15.24
CA GLY A 55 -47.58 -5.40 -15.50
C GLY A 55 -46.72 -5.82 -14.31
N THR A 56 -45.41 -5.90 -14.52
CA THR A 56 -44.44 -6.36 -13.51
C THR A 56 -43.55 -5.24 -12.97
N SER A 57 -43.45 -4.10 -13.66
CA SER A 57 -42.58 -2.98 -13.27
C SER A 57 -42.95 -2.42 -11.89
N ASN A 58 -41.94 -2.02 -11.13
CA ASN A 58 -42.09 -1.28 -9.87
C ASN A 58 -41.98 0.24 -10.02
N LYS A 59 -41.72 0.74 -11.24
CA LYS A 59 -41.51 2.17 -11.52
C LYS A 59 -42.81 2.94 -11.42
N VAL A 60 -42.83 4.08 -10.76
CA VAL A 60 -44.03 4.91 -10.58
C VAL A 60 -43.77 6.31 -11.08
N PHE A 61 -44.68 6.82 -11.91
CA PHE A 61 -44.61 8.15 -12.51
C PHE A 61 -45.63 9.05 -11.81
N CYS A 62 -45.14 10.05 -11.09
CA CYS A 62 -45.91 11.02 -10.33
C CYS A 62 -46.09 12.28 -11.17
N HIS A 63 -47.31 12.61 -11.57
CA HIS A 63 -47.58 13.69 -12.51
C HIS A 63 -47.79 15.02 -11.80
N LEU A 64 -47.01 16.04 -12.16
CA LEU A 64 -47.17 17.38 -11.60
C LEU A 64 -48.50 17.99 -12.04
N ASN A 65 -49.23 18.54 -11.09
CA ASN A 65 -50.45 19.31 -11.32
C ASN A 65 -50.14 20.81 -11.54
N ASN A 66 -49.09 21.31 -10.88
CA ASN A 66 -48.65 22.69 -10.99
C ASN A 66 -47.12 22.83 -10.81
N ILE A 67 -46.63 24.05 -11.01
CA ILE A 67 -45.21 24.41 -10.86
C ILE A 67 -44.71 24.39 -9.41
N ASN A 68 -45.62 24.36 -8.43
CA ASN A 68 -45.27 24.38 -6.99
C ASN A 68 -44.87 23.01 -6.45
N GLY A 69 -44.97 21.95 -7.27
CA GLY A 69 -44.61 20.59 -6.87
C GLY A 69 -45.78 19.76 -6.33
N ASP A 70 -47.02 20.19 -6.56
CA ASP A 70 -48.20 19.38 -6.24
C ASP A 70 -48.41 18.28 -7.29
N TYR A 71 -48.88 17.12 -6.87
CA TYR A 71 -49.10 15.97 -7.74
C TYR A 71 -50.59 15.71 -7.98
N SER A 72 -50.89 15.18 -9.16
CA SER A 72 -52.25 14.70 -9.48
C SER A 72 -52.60 13.45 -8.69
N GLU A 73 -51.59 12.62 -8.38
CA GLU A 73 -51.77 11.38 -7.62
C GLU A 73 -51.57 11.56 -6.12
N PRO A 74 -52.53 11.15 -5.26
CA PRO A 74 -52.44 11.34 -3.82
C PRO A 74 -51.34 10.51 -3.12
N TYR A 75 -50.77 9.52 -3.79
CA TYR A 75 -49.64 8.73 -3.29
C TYR A 75 -48.28 9.36 -3.60
N CYS A 76 -48.26 10.52 -4.24
CA CYS A 76 -47.06 11.28 -4.59
C CYS A 76 -46.91 12.52 -3.70
N PRO A 77 -45.68 12.99 -3.42
CA PRO A 77 -44.41 12.39 -3.84
C PRO A 77 -44.14 11.07 -3.13
N CYS A 78 -43.59 10.10 -3.86
CA CYS A 78 -43.16 8.83 -3.26
C CYS A 78 -41.65 8.82 -3.04
N ASP A 79 -41.22 8.27 -1.90
CA ASP A 79 -39.82 8.31 -1.42
C ASP A 79 -38.96 7.14 -1.92
N SER A 80 -39.39 6.44 -2.97
CA SER A 80 -38.67 5.31 -3.56
C SER A 80 -37.75 5.75 -4.71
N VAL A 81 -36.63 5.04 -4.89
CA VAL A 81 -35.73 5.19 -6.06
C VAL A 81 -36.41 4.88 -7.40
N ASN A 82 -37.58 4.23 -7.35
CA ASN A 82 -38.40 3.89 -8.52
C ASN A 82 -39.43 4.97 -8.86
N CYS A 83 -39.40 6.13 -8.20
CA CYS A 83 -40.34 7.23 -8.41
C CYS A 83 -39.80 8.30 -9.35
N TYR A 84 -40.59 8.66 -10.36
CA TYR A 84 -40.26 9.64 -11.39
C TYR A 84 -41.23 10.82 -11.30
N ILE A 85 -40.71 12.01 -11.05
CA ILE A 85 -41.46 13.26 -11.17
C ILE A 85 -41.70 13.49 -12.67
N THR A 86 -42.95 13.63 -13.09
CA THR A 86 -43.34 13.64 -14.51
C THR A 86 -44.14 14.89 -14.83
N PRO A 87 -43.49 15.96 -15.33
CA PRO A 87 -44.21 17.15 -15.74
C PRO A 87 -45.05 16.89 -17.00
N PRO A 88 -46.34 17.29 -17.03
CA PRO A 88 -47.14 17.31 -18.24
C PRO A 88 -46.68 18.41 -19.22
N LYS A 89 -47.17 18.35 -20.47
CA LYS A 89 -46.79 19.27 -21.57
C LYS A 89 -46.94 20.76 -21.25
N ASN A 90 -47.88 21.14 -20.40
CA ASN A 90 -48.15 22.53 -20.03
C ASN A 90 -47.21 23.06 -18.93
N ILE A 91 -46.41 22.20 -18.30
CA ILE A 91 -45.42 22.58 -17.30
C ILE A 91 -44.04 22.52 -17.96
N THR A 92 -43.37 23.67 -18.00
CA THR A 92 -42.07 23.86 -18.65
C THR A 92 -40.95 24.14 -17.66
N SER A 93 -41.24 24.23 -16.36
CA SER A 93 -40.23 24.39 -15.33
C SER A 93 -40.60 23.72 -14.02
N LEU A 94 -39.58 23.37 -13.23
CA LEU A 94 -39.71 22.83 -11.88
C LEU A 94 -38.55 23.31 -11.03
N ASN A 95 -38.85 23.72 -9.79
CA ASN A 95 -37.85 23.91 -8.75
C ASN A 95 -37.81 22.67 -7.85
N LEU A 96 -36.71 21.92 -7.91
CA LEU A 96 -36.51 20.66 -7.20
C LEU A 96 -35.62 20.89 -5.98
N ILE A 97 -36.11 20.49 -4.80
CA ILE A 97 -35.33 20.53 -3.56
C ILE A 97 -34.70 19.15 -3.31
N VAL A 98 -33.39 19.12 -3.03
CA VAL A 98 -32.61 17.90 -2.77
C VAL A 98 -31.86 18.03 -1.44
N ASP A 99 -32.45 17.49 -0.37
CA ASP A 99 -31.97 17.68 1.02
C ASP A 99 -31.29 16.46 1.66
N LYS A 100 -31.30 15.30 1.00
CA LYS A 100 -30.69 14.06 1.54
C LYS A 100 -29.74 13.43 0.52
N SER A 101 -28.48 13.25 0.91
CA SER A 101 -27.57 12.34 0.22
C SER A 101 -27.83 10.93 0.73
N THR A 102 -28.39 10.07 -0.09
CA THR A 102 -28.16 8.64 0.11
C THR A 102 -26.73 8.36 -0.36
N ASN A 103 -25.91 7.74 0.49
CA ASN A 103 -24.73 6.99 0.07
C ASN A 103 -25.17 5.87 -0.87
N ALA A 104 -25.49 6.21 -2.12
CA ALA A 104 -25.77 5.25 -3.16
C ALA A 104 -24.42 4.81 -3.77
N HIS A 105 -23.67 4.04 -2.99
CA HIS A 105 -22.89 2.93 -3.55
C HIS A 105 -23.81 1.75 -3.95
N GLN A 106 -25.14 1.97 -4.03
CA GLN A 106 -25.98 1.16 -4.89
C GLN A 106 -25.61 1.48 -6.34
N LYS A 107 -24.74 0.62 -6.87
CA LYS A 107 -24.47 0.41 -8.29
C LYS A 107 -25.63 0.90 -9.17
N TYR A 108 -25.41 1.99 -9.88
CA TYR A 108 -26.10 2.27 -11.14
C TYR A 108 -25.45 1.40 -12.25
N ASP A 109 -25.32 0.09 -12.01
CA ASP A 109 -25.05 -0.93 -13.03
C ASP A 109 -26.37 -1.65 -13.38
N GLU A 110 -27.52 -0.99 -13.17
CA GLU A 110 -28.75 -1.45 -13.79
C GLU A 110 -28.69 -1.06 -15.26
N VAL A 111 -28.83 -2.05 -16.14
CA VAL A 111 -28.98 -1.81 -17.58
C VAL A 111 -30.13 -0.82 -17.77
N GLU A 112 -29.86 0.27 -18.48
CA GLU A 112 -30.86 1.30 -18.77
C GLU A 112 -32.07 0.63 -19.44
N GLU A 113 -33.21 0.60 -18.72
CA GLU A 113 -34.43 0.02 -19.27
C GLU A 113 -35.12 1.07 -20.15
N GLU A 114 -35.95 0.63 -21.11
CA GLU A 114 -36.73 1.52 -21.98
C GLU A 114 -37.57 2.55 -21.20
N LEU A 115 -37.93 2.24 -19.96
CA LEU A 115 -38.69 3.11 -19.08
C LEU A 115 -37.87 4.27 -18.46
N ASP A 116 -36.53 4.19 -18.48
CA ASP A 116 -35.61 5.20 -17.93
C ASP A 116 -35.22 6.28 -18.94
N ILE A 117 -35.44 6.04 -20.23
CA ILE A 117 -35.18 7.05 -21.26
C ILE A 117 -35.96 8.34 -20.99
N GLU A 118 -35.44 9.45 -21.51
CA GLU A 118 -35.98 10.79 -21.30
C GLU A 118 -36.03 11.18 -19.82
N SER A 119 -35.06 10.75 -19.01
CA SER A 119 -35.04 11.07 -17.58
C SER A 119 -33.70 11.57 -17.08
N VAL A 120 -33.75 12.33 -15.99
CA VAL A 120 -32.58 12.77 -15.24
C VAL A 120 -32.73 12.35 -13.79
N ALA A 121 -31.70 11.70 -13.26
CA ALA A 121 -31.57 11.37 -11.85
C ALA A 121 -30.59 12.34 -11.18
N ILE A 122 -31.00 12.94 -10.06
CA ILE A 122 -30.19 13.86 -9.26
C ILE A 122 -30.28 13.41 -7.80
N GLY A 123 -29.19 12.86 -7.27
CA GLY A 123 -29.20 12.23 -5.94
C GLY A 123 -30.24 11.10 -5.85
N ASN A 124 -31.27 11.29 -5.03
CA ASN A 124 -32.37 10.32 -4.83
C ASN A 124 -33.66 10.69 -5.60
N LYS A 125 -33.66 11.75 -6.40
CA LYS A 125 -34.82 12.20 -7.17
C LYS A 125 -34.62 11.86 -8.64
N LYS A 126 -35.68 11.41 -9.32
CA LYS A 126 -35.71 11.21 -10.77
C LYS A 126 -36.79 12.07 -11.39
N VAL A 127 -36.49 12.70 -12.52
CA VAL A 127 -37.43 13.52 -13.30
C VAL A 127 -37.53 12.93 -14.69
N SER A 128 -38.74 12.59 -15.12
CA SER A 128 -39.04 12.06 -16.46
C SER A 128 -39.61 13.16 -17.34
N PHE A 129 -38.93 13.46 -18.43
CA PHE A 129 -39.32 14.42 -19.46
C PHE A 129 -40.09 13.78 -20.61
N PHE A 130 -40.42 12.49 -20.55
CA PHE A 130 -41.15 11.81 -21.62
C PHE A 130 -42.43 12.53 -22.11
N LYS A 131 -43.09 13.28 -21.22
CA LYS A 131 -44.33 14.03 -21.51
C LYS A 131 -44.13 15.52 -21.80
N THR A 132 -42.92 16.06 -21.69
CA THR A 132 -42.65 17.51 -21.84
C THR A 132 -41.36 17.74 -22.63
N ASP A 133 -41.15 18.96 -23.13
CA ASP A 133 -39.95 19.34 -23.88
C ASP A 133 -39.62 20.80 -23.59
N ASN A 134 -38.40 21.24 -23.90
CA ASN A 134 -37.90 22.58 -23.59
C ASN A 134 -38.10 22.96 -22.12
N PHE A 135 -37.55 22.13 -21.23
CA PHE A 135 -37.83 22.19 -19.80
C PHE A 135 -36.68 22.82 -19.01
N ILE A 136 -37.01 23.67 -18.03
CA ILE A 136 -36.04 24.26 -17.09
C ILE A 136 -36.17 23.58 -15.73
N LEU A 137 -35.14 22.82 -15.34
CA LEU A 137 -35.04 22.20 -14.02
C LEU A 137 -34.11 23.02 -13.13
N SER A 138 -34.69 23.82 -12.24
CA SER A 138 -33.94 24.48 -11.16
C SER A 138 -33.78 23.50 -10.00
N VAL A 139 -32.59 23.41 -9.43
CA VAL A 139 -32.30 22.52 -8.31
C VAL A 139 -31.73 23.32 -7.15
N ASN A 140 -32.34 23.20 -5.99
CA ASN A 140 -31.85 23.77 -4.75
C ASN A 140 -31.39 22.64 -3.81
N SER A 141 -30.14 22.69 -3.39
CA SER A 141 -29.57 21.69 -2.49
C SER A 141 -28.60 22.29 -1.47
N GLN A 142 -28.48 21.62 -0.34
CA GLN A 142 -27.40 21.83 0.64
C GLN A 142 -26.15 21.00 0.31
N ILE A 143 -26.21 20.10 -0.66
CA ILE A 143 -25.12 19.21 -1.06
C ILE A 143 -24.27 19.89 -2.13
N ASP A 144 -23.00 20.19 -1.82
CA ASP A 144 -22.09 20.92 -2.71
C ASP A 144 -21.93 20.31 -4.11
N LYS A 145 -21.94 18.97 -4.19
CA LYS A 145 -21.74 18.19 -5.43
C LYS A 145 -22.86 17.16 -5.60
N LEU A 146 -23.79 17.46 -6.49
CA LEU A 146 -24.92 16.63 -6.85
C LEU A 146 -24.52 15.61 -7.92
N ILE A 147 -24.54 14.33 -7.60
CA ILE A 147 -24.36 13.27 -8.60
C ILE A 147 -25.59 13.30 -9.50
N THR A 148 -25.35 13.50 -10.80
CA THR A 148 -26.39 13.59 -11.82
C THR A 148 -26.14 12.52 -12.86
N ASN A 149 -27.17 11.75 -13.18
CA ASN A 149 -27.19 10.85 -14.32
C ASN A 149 -28.26 11.32 -15.30
N ILE A 150 -27.88 11.43 -16.56
CA ILE A 150 -28.76 11.82 -17.65
C ILE A 150 -28.90 10.57 -18.52
N SER A 151 -30.11 10.00 -18.51
CA SER A 151 -30.50 8.96 -19.45
C SER A 151 -30.64 9.55 -20.85
N SER A 152 -30.71 8.73 -21.89
CA SER A 152 -30.82 9.23 -23.26
C SER A 152 -31.97 10.24 -23.39
N LEU A 153 -31.63 11.51 -23.68
CA LEU A 153 -32.58 12.61 -23.83
C LEU A 153 -32.65 13.02 -25.30
N THR A 154 -33.81 12.81 -25.93
CA THR A 154 -34.18 13.56 -27.15
C THR A 154 -34.78 14.92 -26.79
N LYS A 155 -35.33 15.06 -25.57
CA LYS A 155 -35.88 16.31 -25.05
C LYS A 155 -34.81 17.33 -24.70
N THR A 156 -35.16 18.60 -24.86
CA THR A 156 -34.31 19.71 -24.46
C THR A 156 -34.55 20.06 -22.99
N VAL A 157 -33.51 19.96 -22.18
CA VAL A 157 -33.56 20.24 -20.74
C VAL A 157 -32.39 21.14 -20.33
N LEU A 158 -32.71 22.28 -19.71
CA LEU A 158 -31.74 23.15 -19.04
C LEU A 158 -31.82 22.92 -17.53
N MET A 159 -30.74 22.42 -16.95
CA MET A 159 -30.57 22.26 -15.51
C MET A 159 -29.73 23.39 -14.94
N VAL A 160 -30.16 23.97 -13.83
CA VAL A 160 -29.43 25.02 -13.10
C VAL A 160 -29.52 24.74 -11.62
N SER A 161 -28.40 24.84 -10.89
CA SER A 161 -28.37 24.63 -9.44
C SER A 161 -27.64 25.72 -8.68
N ASN A 162 -28.03 25.93 -7.42
CA ASN A 162 -27.24 26.74 -6.48
C ASN A 162 -25.88 26.08 -6.19
N GLN A 163 -25.86 24.74 -6.23
CA GLN A 163 -24.68 23.87 -6.10
C GLN A 163 -24.21 23.34 -7.45
N SER A 164 -23.22 22.46 -7.45
CA SER A 164 -22.66 21.91 -8.69
C SER A 164 -23.20 20.52 -8.99
N PHE A 165 -23.62 20.29 -10.23
CA PHE A 165 -23.86 18.95 -10.76
C PHE A 165 -22.54 18.26 -11.10
N VAL A 166 -22.54 16.93 -11.03
CA VAL A 166 -21.44 16.06 -11.43
C VAL A 166 -21.96 15.04 -12.42
N PHE A 167 -21.57 15.15 -13.69
CA PHE A 167 -21.98 14.27 -14.78
C PHE A 167 -20.80 14.03 -15.74
N GLN A 168 -20.57 12.77 -16.15
CA GLN A 168 -19.49 12.39 -17.08
C GLN A 168 -18.11 13.01 -16.75
N HIS A 169 -17.74 13.01 -15.47
CA HIS A 169 -16.49 13.61 -14.94
C HIS A 169 -16.39 15.15 -14.99
N VAL A 170 -17.44 15.84 -15.42
CA VAL A 170 -17.51 17.31 -15.38
C VAL A 170 -18.34 17.75 -14.19
N VAL A 171 -17.88 18.82 -13.55
CA VAL A 171 -18.55 19.52 -12.45
C VAL A 171 -19.00 20.88 -12.98
N SER A 172 -20.30 21.18 -12.91
CA SER A 172 -20.82 22.46 -13.41
C SER A 172 -22.11 22.86 -12.68
N LYS A 173 -22.36 24.17 -12.53
CA LYS A 173 -23.62 24.66 -11.96
C LYS A 173 -24.80 24.61 -12.92
N SER A 174 -24.53 24.40 -14.21
CA SER A 174 -25.59 24.32 -15.22
C SER A 174 -25.22 23.35 -16.34
N ILE A 175 -26.19 22.50 -16.67
CA ILE A 175 -26.08 21.51 -17.74
C ILE A 175 -27.26 21.73 -18.69
N TYR A 176 -26.98 21.86 -19.98
CA TYR A 176 -27.97 21.87 -21.05
C TYR A 176 -27.85 20.57 -21.84
N SER A 177 -28.92 19.79 -21.94
CA SER A 177 -28.94 18.54 -22.68
C SER A 177 -30.04 18.55 -23.72
N SER A 178 -29.75 18.04 -24.92
CA SER A 178 -30.73 17.82 -25.98
C SER A 178 -30.32 16.62 -26.84
N GLU A 179 -31.07 16.34 -27.90
CA GLU A 179 -30.73 15.31 -28.90
C GLU A 179 -29.32 15.49 -29.51
N ASN A 180 -28.80 16.74 -29.52
CA ASN A 180 -27.47 17.07 -30.06
C ASN A 180 -26.35 16.87 -29.05
N GLY A 181 -26.65 16.35 -27.86
CA GLY A 181 -25.72 16.08 -26.78
C GLY A 181 -25.81 17.05 -25.61
N THR A 182 -24.89 16.87 -24.66
CA THR A 182 -24.86 17.61 -23.39
C THR A 182 -23.79 18.69 -23.42
N LYS A 183 -24.13 19.88 -22.92
CA LYS A 183 -23.25 21.04 -22.78
C LYS A 183 -23.23 21.52 -21.32
N PHE A 184 -22.06 21.89 -20.82
CA PHE A 184 -21.85 22.41 -19.48
C PHE A 184 -21.60 23.93 -19.57
N ILE A 185 -22.48 24.72 -18.95
CA ILE A 185 -22.58 26.16 -19.23
C ILE A 185 -21.83 27.00 -18.19
N ILE A 186 -22.09 26.76 -16.90
CA ILE A 186 -21.63 27.64 -15.82
C ILE A 186 -20.51 26.97 -15.03
N ASN A 187 -19.33 27.59 -15.04
CA ASN A 187 -18.12 27.16 -14.34
C ASN A 187 -17.82 25.65 -14.49
N PRO A 188 -17.73 25.13 -15.72
CA PRO A 188 -17.39 23.73 -15.93
C PRO A 188 -15.94 23.44 -15.50
N MET A 189 -15.75 22.39 -14.72
CA MET A 189 -14.46 21.95 -14.20
C MET A 189 -14.35 20.44 -14.24
N CYS A 190 -13.14 19.90 -14.33
CA CYS A 190 -12.93 18.47 -14.35
C CYS A 190 -12.87 17.88 -12.92
N LYS A 191 -13.67 16.84 -12.66
CA LYS A 191 -13.78 16.20 -11.35
C LYS A 191 -12.46 15.60 -10.88
N ASN A 192 -11.73 14.97 -11.80
CA ASN A 192 -10.52 14.20 -11.53
C ASN A 192 -9.23 14.92 -11.98
N GLY A 193 -9.31 16.23 -12.21
CA GLY A 193 -8.23 16.99 -12.83
C GLY A 193 -8.29 17.01 -14.35
N GLY A 194 -7.40 17.80 -14.96
CA GLY A 194 -7.31 18.08 -16.39
C GLY A 194 -7.67 19.53 -16.70
N HIS A 195 -8.09 19.77 -17.94
CA HIS A 195 -8.74 21.00 -18.33
C HIS A 195 -10.05 20.69 -19.05
N PHE A 196 -11.06 21.53 -18.82
CA PHE A 196 -12.33 21.41 -19.51
C PHE A 196 -12.22 22.06 -20.90
N ASN A 197 -12.47 21.29 -21.94
CA ASN A 197 -12.45 21.74 -23.31
C ASN A 197 -13.85 22.22 -23.71
N THR A 198 -13.99 23.52 -23.93
CA THR A 198 -15.28 24.15 -24.24
C THR A 198 -15.80 23.82 -25.63
N THR A 199 -14.95 23.33 -26.53
CA THR A 199 -15.37 22.89 -27.88
C THR A 199 -15.92 21.48 -27.86
N THR A 200 -15.21 20.55 -27.21
CA THR A 200 -15.62 19.13 -27.13
C THR A 200 -16.62 18.87 -26.01
N GLN A 201 -16.76 19.80 -25.05
CA GLN A 201 -17.55 19.66 -23.82
C GLN A 201 -17.08 18.52 -22.91
N GLN A 202 -15.79 18.16 -23.01
CA GLN A 202 -15.17 17.05 -22.29
C GLN A 202 -13.95 17.50 -21.48
N CYS A 203 -13.48 16.61 -20.61
CA CYS A 203 -12.27 16.81 -19.82
C CYS A 203 -11.07 16.16 -20.50
N ASP A 204 -10.10 16.99 -20.85
CA ASP A 204 -8.87 16.58 -21.52
C ASP A 204 -7.70 16.61 -20.53
N ASN A 205 -6.75 15.69 -20.72
CA ASN A 205 -5.55 15.62 -19.91
C ASN A 205 -4.63 16.83 -20.15
N CYS A 206 -3.83 17.15 -19.14
CA CYS A 206 -2.77 18.16 -19.25
C CYS A 206 -1.60 17.65 -20.11
N LEU A 207 -0.89 18.56 -20.79
CA LEU A 207 0.29 18.20 -21.58
C LEU A 207 1.45 17.71 -20.70
N ASP A 208 1.59 18.31 -19.52
CA ASP A 208 2.53 17.87 -18.49
C ASP A 208 1.89 16.71 -17.69
N SER A 209 2.49 15.53 -17.75
CA SER A 209 1.99 14.32 -17.07
C SER A 209 1.98 14.44 -15.54
N ASN A 210 2.81 15.33 -15.00
CA ASN A 210 2.93 15.57 -13.56
C ASN A 210 1.96 16.66 -13.09
N CYS A 211 1.17 17.22 -14.02
CA CYS A 211 0.15 18.22 -13.74
C CYS A 211 -1.22 17.59 -13.54
N ILE A 212 -1.90 17.96 -12.44
CA ILE A 212 -3.29 17.56 -12.18
C ILE A 212 -4.27 18.54 -12.82
N ASP A 213 -4.11 19.85 -12.65
CA ASP A 213 -5.02 20.86 -13.22
C ASP A 213 -4.25 21.84 -14.09
N CYS A 214 -4.73 22.13 -15.29
CA CYS A 214 -4.07 23.02 -16.24
C CYS A 214 -5.02 24.07 -16.83
N SER A 215 -4.42 25.10 -17.43
CA SER A 215 -5.13 26.12 -18.19
C SER A 215 -5.91 25.51 -19.36
N TYR A 216 -6.87 26.29 -19.90
CA TYR A 216 -7.73 25.93 -21.03
C TYR A 216 -6.99 25.47 -22.31
N ASN A 217 -5.70 25.76 -22.43
CA ASN A 217 -4.85 25.38 -23.56
C ASN A 217 -3.81 24.31 -23.20
N SER A 218 -3.98 23.65 -22.04
CA SER A 218 -3.14 22.59 -21.47
C SER A 218 -1.65 22.91 -21.27
N LYS A 219 -1.20 24.15 -21.56
CA LYS A 219 0.21 24.56 -21.51
C LYS A 219 0.70 25.00 -20.12
N LYS A 220 -0.18 25.61 -19.31
CA LYS A 220 0.18 26.10 -17.97
C LYS A 220 -0.43 25.21 -16.92
N CYS A 221 0.40 24.64 -16.06
CA CYS A 221 -0.07 23.89 -14.91
C CYS A 221 -0.48 24.83 -13.77
N LEU A 222 -1.64 24.55 -13.19
CA LEU A 222 -2.23 25.25 -12.04
C LEU A 222 -2.09 24.44 -10.75
N ARG A 223 -2.02 23.10 -10.85
CA ARG A 223 -1.79 22.21 -9.71
C ARG A 223 -1.03 20.96 -10.12
N CYS A 224 0.09 20.68 -9.45
CA CYS A 224 0.89 19.48 -9.70
C CYS A 224 0.47 18.29 -8.84
N GLN A 225 0.96 17.11 -9.23
CA GLN A 225 0.99 15.92 -8.40
C GLN A 225 1.82 16.15 -7.14
N GLN A 226 1.61 15.32 -6.12
CA GLN A 226 2.10 15.53 -4.75
C GLN A 226 3.64 15.67 -4.63
N GLU A 227 4.39 15.14 -5.59
CA GLU A 227 5.86 15.12 -5.58
C GLU A 227 6.49 16.32 -6.30
N TYR A 228 5.68 17.17 -6.93
CA TYR A 228 6.13 18.24 -7.81
C TYR A 228 5.65 19.61 -7.32
N TYR A 229 6.39 20.67 -7.66
CA TYR A 229 5.99 22.06 -7.49
C TYR A 229 5.89 22.76 -8.84
N ILE A 230 5.11 23.84 -8.85
CA ILE A 230 4.90 24.66 -10.04
C ILE A 230 6.02 25.68 -10.13
N THR A 231 6.79 25.66 -11.21
CA THR A 231 7.80 26.69 -11.50
C THR A 231 7.15 27.99 -11.98
N ASN A 232 7.90 29.08 -12.05
CA ASN A 232 7.43 30.35 -12.62
C ASN A 232 6.89 30.20 -14.06
N ASP A 233 7.41 29.22 -14.81
CA ASP A 233 6.95 28.89 -16.16
C ASP A 233 5.68 28.00 -16.18
N SER A 234 5.05 27.79 -15.01
CA SER A 234 3.86 26.96 -14.83
C SER A 234 4.07 25.48 -15.22
N LYS A 235 5.25 24.90 -14.94
CA LYS A 235 5.55 23.47 -15.16
C LYS A 235 5.78 22.74 -13.84
N CYS A 236 5.49 21.44 -13.81
CA CYS A 236 5.68 20.60 -12.62
C CYS A 236 7.08 19.99 -12.60
N VAL A 237 7.88 20.38 -11.60
CA VAL A 237 9.22 19.81 -11.38
C VAL A 237 9.36 19.32 -9.95
N GLU A 238 10.20 18.32 -9.72
CA GLU A 238 10.40 17.74 -8.39
C GLU A 238 11.04 18.76 -7.43
N ILE A 239 10.62 18.80 -6.16
CA ILE A 239 11.28 19.63 -5.14
C ILE A 239 12.52 18.87 -4.63
N PRO A 240 13.76 19.30 -4.95
CA PRO A 240 14.96 18.63 -4.47
C PRO A 240 15.08 18.74 -2.95
N ASN A 241 15.57 17.68 -2.30
CA ASN A 241 15.90 17.64 -0.87
C ASN A 241 14.72 17.90 0.08
N CYS A 242 13.50 17.50 -0.31
CA CYS A 242 12.32 17.62 0.54
C CYS A 242 11.81 16.23 1.02
N LEU A 243 11.67 16.06 2.33
CA LEU A 243 11.18 14.85 3.00
C LEU A 243 9.66 14.83 3.21
N LEU A 244 9.03 15.98 3.46
CA LEU A 244 7.58 16.08 3.68
C LEU A 244 6.99 17.22 2.85
N LYS A 245 5.96 16.93 2.06
CA LYS A 245 5.36 17.87 1.08
C LYS A 245 3.85 17.96 1.27
N ARG A 246 3.29 19.16 1.16
CA ARG A 246 1.83 19.38 1.13
C ARG A 246 1.48 20.63 0.33
N SER A 247 0.54 20.53 -0.60
CA SER A 247 0.01 21.66 -1.36
C SER A 247 1.08 22.47 -2.11
N ASN A 248 1.89 21.81 -2.95
CA ASN A 248 2.93 22.43 -3.81
C ASN A 248 4.06 23.16 -3.07
N ARG A 249 4.30 22.84 -1.79
CA ARG A 249 5.40 23.39 -0.99
C ARG A 249 6.03 22.30 -0.13
N CYS A 250 7.31 22.47 0.15
CA CYS A 250 7.99 21.65 1.13
C CYS A 250 7.55 22.06 2.54
N LEU A 251 7.33 21.06 3.40
CA LEU A 251 7.09 21.24 4.84
C LEU A 251 8.27 20.76 5.68
N LYS A 252 9.07 19.83 5.17
CA LYS A 252 10.27 19.33 5.84
C LYS A 252 11.36 19.02 4.83
N CYS A 253 12.52 19.62 4.99
CA CYS A 253 13.69 19.38 4.17
C CYS A 253 14.50 18.17 4.65
N SER A 254 15.31 17.61 3.76
CA SER A 254 16.36 16.64 4.08
C SER A 254 17.39 17.27 5.01
N ASN A 255 18.09 16.44 5.78
CA ASN A 255 19.13 16.91 6.69
C ASN A 255 20.15 17.79 5.94
N GLY A 256 20.47 18.97 6.48
CA GLY A 256 21.37 19.95 5.86
C GLY A 256 20.70 21.03 5.00
N TYR A 257 19.37 21.01 4.87
CA TYR A 257 18.61 22.01 4.11
C TYR A 257 17.55 22.67 4.99
N LEU A 258 17.35 23.97 4.84
CA LEU A 258 16.40 24.77 5.60
C LEU A 258 15.26 25.24 4.69
N LEU A 259 14.05 25.30 5.27
CA LEU A 259 12.85 25.72 4.55
C LEU A 259 12.81 27.24 4.43
N SER A 260 12.99 27.76 3.22
CA SER A 260 12.88 29.18 2.89
C SER A 260 11.88 29.35 1.75
N GLU A 261 10.81 30.12 2.01
CA GLU A 261 9.71 30.37 1.06
C GLU A 261 9.07 29.11 0.44
N GLY A 262 9.07 27.98 1.18
CA GLY A 262 8.52 26.71 0.69
C GLY A 262 9.50 25.82 -0.08
N HIS A 263 10.77 26.24 -0.21
CA HIS A 263 11.85 25.51 -0.84
C HIS A 263 12.96 25.13 0.15
N CYS A 264 13.69 24.06 -0.15
CA CYS A 264 14.82 23.61 0.66
C CYS A 264 16.12 24.23 0.17
N GLN A 265 16.62 25.22 0.92
CA GLN A 265 17.87 25.91 0.61
C GLN A 265 19.00 25.35 1.46
N ASN A 266 20.17 25.19 0.85
CA ASN A 266 21.39 24.79 1.54
C ASN A 266 21.89 25.98 2.39
N THR A 267 21.88 25.84 3.71
CA THR A 267 22.48 26.82 4.62
C THR A 267 23.69 26.21 5.31
N SER A 268 24.86 26.80 5.04
CA SER A 268 26.16 26.26 5.38
C SER A 268 26.55 26.36 6.87
N SER A 269 25.73 26.91 7.79
CA SER A 269 26.09 26.94 9.22
C SER A 269 24.99 27.22 10.27
N CYS A 270 23.79 27.71 9.91
CA CYS A 270 22.74 28.11 10.86
C CYS A 270 21.40 27.39 10.60
N LEU A 271 20.85 26.73 11.63
CA LEU A 271 19.61 25.93 11.59
C LEU A 271 18.34 26.69 12.01
N ILE A 272 18.43 27.74 12.83
CA ILE A 272 17.29 28.60 13.23
C ILE A 272 17.79 30.04 13.40
N GLN A 273 17.05 31.04 12.89
CA GLN A 273 17.34 32.47 13.05
C GLN A 273 16.26 33.22 13.83
N ASN A 274 16.67 34.22 14.61
CA ASN A 274 15.80 35.18 15.26
C ASN A 274 15.26 36.22 14.24
N LEU A 275 14.17 36.90 14.59
CA LEU A 275 13.56 37.97 13.77
C LEU A 275 14.51 39.14 13.46
N ASN A 276 15.57 39.32 14.25
CA ASN A 276 16.61 40.33 14.08
C ASN A 276 17.80 39.85 13.20
N GLY A 277 17.72 38.65 12.63
CA GLY A 277 18.76 38.07 11.78
C GLY A 277 19.90 37.36 12.52
N THR A 278 19.88 37.25 13.86
CA THR A 278 20.91 36.49 14.59
C THR A 278 20.62 35.00 14.61
N CYS A 279 21.65 34.15 14.55
CA CYS A 279 21.45 32.70 14.57
C CYS A 279 21.17 32.17 15.99
N GLN A 280 20.05 31.48 16.16
CA GLN A 280 19.62 30.86 17.41
C GLN A 280 20.19 29.44 17.59
N ILE A 281 20.27 28.64 16.52
CA ILE A 281 20.82 27.27 16.58
C ILE A 281 21.81 27.05 15.45
N CYS A 282 23.04 26.66 15.77
CA CYS A 282 24.09 26.34 14.81
C CYS A 282 24.05 24.86 14.37
N SER A 283 24.63 24.56 13.21
CA SER A 283 24.79 23.19 12.71
C SER A 283 25.73 22.36 13.61
N LEU A 284 25.72 21.03 13.48
CA LEU A 284 26.46 20.07 14.32
C LEU A 284 28.01 20.23 14.30
N LYS A 285 28.53 21.16 13.49
CA LYS A 285 29.95 21.46 13.31
C LYS A 285 30.32 22.92 13.58
N THR A 286 29.36 23.71 14.06
CA THR A 286 29.54 25.14 14.35
C THR A 286 28.86 25.50 15.67
N PHE A 287 29.29 26.58 16.31
CA PHE A 287 28.63 27.11 17.51
C PHE A 287 28.78 28.63 17.58
N ASN A 288 28.03 29.25 18.49
CA ASN A 288 27.83 30.70 18.52
C ASN A 288 28.81 31.35 19.51
N PHE A 289 29.90 31.95 19.01
CA PHE A 289 30.92 32.52 19.89
C PHE A 289 30.50 33.85 20.55
N ASN A 290 29.44 34.55 20.09
CA ASN A 290 29.07 35.89 20.59
C ASN A 290 27.61 36.32 20.29
N ASN A 291 26.65 35.39 20.30
CA ASN A 291 25.23 35.63 20.00
C ASN A 291 24.89 36.23 18.61
N SER A 292 25.79 36.18 17.63
CA SER A 292 25.55 36.79 16.30
C SER A 292 25.88 35.89 15.10
N LYS A 293 26.82 34.94 15.18
CA LYS A 293 27.22 34.09 14.03
C LYS A 293 27.78 32.72 14.44
N CYS A 294 27.50 31.70 13.62
CA CYS A 294 27.99 30.34 13.80
C CYS A 294 29.36 30.15 13.14
N GLU A 295 30.36 29.77 13.92
CA GLU A 295 31.74 29.57 13.47
C GLU A 295 32.25 28.18 13.88
N ILE A 296 33.29 27.69 13.21
CA ILE A 296 33.93 26.40 13.48
C ILE A 296 34.94 26.62 14.62
N ALA A 297 34.87 25.83 15.72
CA ALA A 297 35.85 25.88 16.82
C ALA A 297 37.25 25.56 16.34
N ASP A 298 37.33 24.44 15.64
CA ASP A 298 38.50 23.58 15.57
C ASP A 298 38.31 22.66 14.36
N GLU A 299 39.34 22.55 13.54
CA GLU A 299 39.32 21.73 12.34
C GLU A 299 39.26 20.21 12.62
N HIS A 300 39.56 19.80 13.86
CA HIS A 300 39.55 18.41 14.33
C HIS A 300 38.24 18.02 15.02
N LEU A 301 37.22 18.88 15.03
CA LEU A 301 35.91 18.56 15.60
C LEU A 301 35.12 17.56 14.74
N LEU A 302 34.30 16.74 15.39
CA LEU A 302 33.27 15.90 14.74
C LEU A 302 31.87 16.42 15.04
N TYR A 303 31.58 16.68 16.32
CA TYR A 303 30.26 17.09 16.80
C TYR A 303 30.36 18.19 17.86
N THR A 304 29.49 19.20 17.77
CA THR A 304 29.33 20.28 18.75
C THR A 304 27.91 20.30 19.31
N ASN A 305 27.73 20.84 20.52
CA ASN A 305 26.46 21.42 20.93
C ASN A 305 26.51 22.94 20.74
N GLN A 306 25.55 23.69 21.30
CA GLN A 306 25.49 25.15 21.12
C GLN A 306 26.71 25.90 21.68
N ASN A 307 27.44 25.32 22.63
CA ASN A 307 28.48 26.01 23.41
C ASN A 307 29.78 25.21 23.61
N ASN A 308 29.82 23.90 23.33
CA ASN A 308 30.99 23.04 23.54
C ASN A 308 31.17 21.98 22.44
N ILE A 309 32.37 21.40 22.36
CA ILE A 309 32.64 20.25 21.50
C ILE A 309 32.24 18.96 22.24
N ILE A 310 31.44 18.12 21.59
CA ILE A 310 31.02 16.80 22.11
C ILE A 310 32.02 15.71 21.71
N ALA A 311 32.56 15.80 20.50
CA ALA A 311 33.50 14.79 19.98
C ALA A 311 34.52 15.38 19.01
N CYS A 312 35.73 14.80 19.04
CA CYS A 312 36.86 15.14 18.18
C CYS A 312 37.24 13.94 17.30
N LYS A 313 38.00 14.18 16.24
CA LYS A 313 38.60 13.14 15.39
C LYS A 313 39.52 12.23 16.23
N SER A 314 39.71 10.99 15.77
CA SER A 314 40.64 10.04 16.38
C SER A 314 42.03 10.67 16.57
N GLY A 315 42.62 10.48 17.74
CA GLY A 315 43.89 11.12 18.14
C GLY A 315 43.75 12.46 18.86
N TYR A 316 42.51 12.95 19.06
CA TYR A 316 42.20 14.17 19.80
C TYR A 316 41.14 13.94 20.87
N ILE A 317 41.23 14.65 21.99
CA ILE A 317 40.26 14.63 23.09
C ILE A 317 39.64 16.02 23.28
N THR A 318 38.37 16.04 23.69
CA THR A 318 37.63 17.27 23.95
C THR A 318 38.17 18.00 25.18
N ASN A 319 38.55 19.26 25.02
CA ASN A 319 38.88 20.15 26.12
C ASN A 319 38.07 21.45 25.98
N SER A 320 36.86 21.46 26.58
CA SER A 320 35.88 22.54 26.48
C SER A 320 35.50 22.89 25.03
N ASN A 321 36.25 23.81 24.41
CA ASN A 321 35.97 24.37 23.09
C ASN A 321 37.06 24.05 22.05
N ILE A 322 38.05 23.23 22.40
CA ILE A 322 39.12 22.80 21.49
C ILE A 322 39.29 21.28 21.50
N CYS A 323 39.80 20.75 20.40
CA CYS A 323 40.23 19.35 20.30
C CYS A 323 41.73 19.30 20.57
N GLN A 324 42.11 18.79 21.73
CA GLN A 324 43.51 18.69 22.13
C GLN A 324 44.10 17.36 21.69
N LYS A 325 45.30 17.37 21.10
CA LYS A 325 45.95 16.17 20.59
C LYS A 325 46.39 15.25 21.74
N CYS A 326 46.19 13.94 21.57
CA CYS A 326 46.51 12.94 22.60
C CYS A 326 47.99 12.94 22.99
N SER A 327 48.91 13.14 22.03
CA SER A 327 50.36 13.19 22.26
C SER A 327 50.80 14.30 23.22
N ASP A 328 50.04 15.39 23.28
CA ASP A 328 50.36 16.56 24.10
C ASP A 328 49.98 16.34 25.57
N LEU A 329 49.00 15.46 25.81
CA LEU A 329 48.54 15.06 27.14
C LEU A 329 49.27 13.81 27.63
N TYR A 330 49.53 12.88 26.73
CA TYR A 330 50.19 11.61 27.00
C TYR A 330 51.30 11.38 25.99
N LYS A 331 52.54 11.50 26.45
CA LYS A 331 53.73 11.34 25.62
C LYS A 331 53.69 10.01 24.86
N SER A 332 53.98 10.05 23.56
CA SER A 332 54.04 8.88 22.68
C SER A 332 52.71 8.11 22.53
N SER A 333 51.58 8.78 22.76
CA SER A 333 50.23 8.23 22.53
C SER A 333 49.67 8.69 21.19
N GLU A 334 49.29 7.72 20.35
CA GLU A 334 48.59 7.96 19.09
C GLU A 334 47.09 8.19 19.31
N VAL A 335 46.47 7.40 20.21
CA VAL A 335 45.04 7.49 20.54
C VAL A 335 44.85 7.42 22.04
N CYS A 336 43.93 8.23 22.56
CA CYS A 336 43.57 8.31 23.97
C CYS A 336 42.04 8.40 24.13
N GLU A 337 41.51 7.76 25.17
CA GLU A 337 40.08 7.77 25.51
C GLU A 337 39.92 7.88 27.03
N ASN A 338 38.89 8.59 27.50
CA ASN A 338 38.56 8.73 28.93
C ASN A 338 39.75 9.12 29.83
N GLY A 339 40.66 9.94 29.31
CA GLY A 339 41.83 10.41 30.04
C GLY A 339 42.96 9.38 30.17
N ARG A 340 43.05 8.40 29.26
CA ARG A 340 44.15 7.43 29.19
C ARG A 340 44.54 7.09 27.74
N PRO A 341 45.81 6.78 27.45
CA PRO A 341 46.22 6.20 26.18
C PRO A 341 45.52 4.86 25.93
N THR A 342 45.04 4.65 24.70
CA THR A 342 44.51 3.37 24.21
C THR A 342 45.36 2.81 23.07
N LYS A 343 46.15 3.66 22.43
CA LYS A 343 47.13 3.28 21.40
C LYS A 343 48.40 4.12 21.52
N CYS A 344 49.54 3.44 21.49
CA CYS A 344 50.85 4.08 21.47
C CYS A 344 51.33 4.27 20.03
N GLU A 345 52.24 5.22 19.83
CA GLU A 345 52.93 5.40 18.56
C GLU A 345 53.80 4.16 18.23
N ILE A 346 54.17 4.00 16.95
CA ILE A 346 54.74 2.76 16.38
C ILE A 346 55.97 2.21 17.16
N GLU A 347 56.77 3.05 17.81
CA GLU A 347 57.99 2.66 18.53
C GLU A 347 57.77 2.45 20.06
N PHE A 348 56.53 2.53 20.52
CA PHE A 348 56.20 2.50 21.94
C PHE A 348 55.15 1.42 22.27
N GLU A 349 55.33 0.76 23.41
CA GLU A 349 54.38 -0.20 23.98
C GLU A 349 53.74 0.33 25.26
N MET A 350 52.48 -0.04 25.46
CA MET A 350 51.76 0.30 26.68
C MET A 350 52.22 -0.58 27.85
N ASN A 351 52.84 0.06 28.84
CA ASN A 351 53.26 -0.60 30.07
C ASN A 351 52.05 -1.02 30.93
N LYS A 352 52.31 -1.75 32.02
CA LYS A 352 51.25 -2.24 32.94
C LYS A 352 50.46 -1.11 33.63
N SER A 353 51.00 0.10 33.69
CA SER A 353 50.31 1.29 34.21
C SER A 353 49.51 2.06 33.15
N GLY A 354 49.48 1.60 31.89
CA GLY A 354 48.74 2.24 30.81
C GLY A 354 49.47 3.43 30.18
N GLN A 355 50.79 3.51 30.29
CA GLN A 355 51.63 4.55 29.68
C GLN A 355 52.50 3.97 28.56
N CYS A 356 52.78 4.76 27.53
CA CYS A 356 53.59 4.34 26.39
C CYS A 356 55.09 4.46 26.70
N GLU A 357 55.83 3.35 26.62
CA GLU A 357 57.27 3.25 26.84
C GLU A 357 57.96 2.64 25.61
N HIS A 358 59.23 3.01 25.37
CA HIS A 358 59.96 2.61 24.17
C HIS A 358 60.17 1.09 24.11
N ASN A 359 59.89 0.47 22.95
CA ASN A 359 60.00 -0.97 22.76
C ASN A 359 61.37 -1.33 22.13
N ASN A 360 62.17 -2.16 22.79
CA ASN A 360 63.48 -2.59 22.28
C ASN A 360 63.34 -3.83 21.35
N CYS A 361 62.57 -3.75 20.26
CA CYS A 361 62.56 -4.81 19.25
C CYS A 361 62.46 -4.23 17.84
N SER A 362 63.28 -4.73 16.93
CA SER A 362 63.51 -4.11 15.62
C SER A 362 62.49 -4.48 14.55
N GLU A 363 61.76 -5.60 14.67
CA GLU A 363 60.71 -6.01 13.72
C GLU A 363 59.57 -6.80 14.40
N PRO A 364 58.33 -6.26 14.44
CA PRO A 364 57.16 -6.98 14.97
C PRO A 364 56.62 -8.03 13.99
N ASN A 365 56.23 -9.20 14.51
CA ASN A 365 55.78 -10.38 13.72
C ASN A 365 54.31 -10.79 13.98
N ASP A 366 53.56 -9.94 14.67
CA ASP A 366 52.13 -10.05 14.92
C ASP A 366 51.43 -8.86 14.25
N GLU A 367 50.25 -9.07 13.66
CA GLU A 367 49.45 -8.02 13.00
C GLU A 367 49.05 -6.86 13.93
N ASN A 368 49.17 -7.04 15.26
CA ASN A 368 48.97 -5.99 16.25
C ASN A 368 50.26 -5.23 16.59
N GLY A 369 51.34 -5.38 15.81
CA GLY A 369 52.63 -4.71 16.05
C GLY A 369 53.39 -5.27 17.25
N ARG A 370 53.04 -6.49 17.70
CA ARG A 370 53.69 -7.18 18.83
C ARG A 370 54.76 -8.14 18.36
N CYS A 371 55.73 -8.40 19.23
CA CYS A 371 56.72 -9.47 19.03
C CYS A 371 56.26 -10.74 19.77
N SER A 372 56.10 -11.84 19.04
CA SER A 372 55.64 -13.14 19.52
C SER A 372 56.63 -14.25 19.17
N LYS A 373 56.55 -15.41 19.83
CA LYS A 373 57.39 -16.57 19.50
C LYS A 373 57.05 -17.09 18.10
N PHE A 374 58.05 -17.53 17.34
CA PHE A 374 57.87 -18.09 16.00
C PHE A 374 56.99 -19.35 16.05
N TYR A 375 55.95 -19.40 15.21
CA TYR A 375 55.10 -20.58 14.99
C TYR A 375 55.39 -21.17 13.61
N ASP A 376 55.90 -22.40 13.55
CA ASP A 376 56.23 -23.08 12.28
C ASP A 376 55.01 -23.21 11.36
N ASN A 377 55.19 -22.87 10.08
CA ASN A 377 54.19 -22.95 9.02
C ASN A 377 52.89 -22.14 9.26
N CYS A 378 52.94 -21.11 10.09
CA CYS A 378 51.85 -20.16 10.31
C CYS A 378 51.99 -18.93 9.38
N THR A 379 50.91 -18.55 8.70
CA THR A 379 50.86 -17.39 7.80
C THR A 379 50.25 -16.15 8.42
N PHE A 380 49.48 -16.28 9.51
CA PHE A 380 48.78 -15.16 10.14
C PHE A 380 48.79 -15.30 11.67
N ILE A 381 49.38 -14.31 12.37
CA ILE A 381 49.51 -14.30 13.83
C ILE A 381 48.83 -13.05 14.39
N THR A 382 47.93 -13.24 15.36
CA THR A 382 47.33 -12.13 16.11
C THR A 382 47.33 -12.42 17.61
N ASN A 383 47.63 -11.42 18.44
CA ASN A 383 47.70 -11.56 19.90
C ASN A 383 48.54 -12.78 20.35
N SER A 384 49.67 -13.01 19.69
CA SER A 384 50.56 -14.16 19.93
C SER A 384 49.93 -15.55 19.70
N LYS A 385 48.89 -15.64 18.85
CA LYS A 385 48.25 -16.90 18.43
C LYS A 385 48.26 -17.04 16.91
N CYS A 386 48.58 -18.25 16.43
CA CYS A 386 48.46 -18.59 15.02
C CYS A 386 46.97 -18.74 14.63
N LEU A 387 46.56 -18.05 13.57
CA LEU A 387 45.20 -18.03 13.04
C LEU A 387 45.09 -18.58 11.62
N ALA A 388 46.18 -18.69 10.88
CA ALA A 388 46.18 -19.28 9.54
C ALA A 388 47.48 -20.05 9.28
N CYS A 389 47.38 -21.16 8.57
CA CYS A 389 48.50 -22.04 8.24
C CYS A 389 48.86 -21.95 6.76
N ASN A 390 50.08 -22.37 6.40
CA ASN A 390 50.48 -22.58 5.01
C ASN A 390 49.50 -23.52 4.29
N ASN A 391 49.30 -23.28 2.98
CA ASN A 391 48.46 -24.11 2.12
C ASN A 391 48.87 -25.58 2.27
N SER A 392 47.90 -26.46 2.60
CA SER A 392 47.99 -27.91 2.91
C SER A 392 47.94 -28.33 4.40
N LEU A 393 47.98 -27.39 5.36
CA LEU A 393 47.89 -27.69 6.79
C LEU A 393 46.58 -27.19 7.42
N ILE A 394 46.00 -27.96 8.35
CA ILE A 394 44.82 -27.58 9.14
C ILE A 394 45.25 -26.93 10.46
N LEU A 395 44.59 -25.83 10.82
CA LEU A 395 44.70 -25.22 12.14
C LEU A 395 43.95 -26.06 13.19
N ASN A 396 44.67 -26.70 14.12
CA ASN A 396 44.09 -27.41 15.26
C ASN A 396 44.73 -26.90 16.56
N ASN A 397 43.92 -26.37 17.48
CA ASN A 397 44.36 -25.87 18.79
C ASN A 397 45.63 -24.98 18.71
N THR A 398 45.64 -24.02 17.78
CA THR A 398 46.75 -23.06 17.52
C THR A 398 48.04 -23.64 16.91
N LYS A 399 48.01 -24.89 16.43
CA LYS A 399 49.10 -25.52 15.67
C LYS A 399 48.66 -25.93 14.27
N CYS A 400 49.57 -25.85 13.31
CA CYS A 400 49.35 -26.27 11.94
C CYS A 400 49.73 -27.76 11.78
N LEU A 401 48.77 -28.61 11.43
CA LEU A 401 48.94 -30.07 11.29
C LEU A 401 48.55 -30.55 9.89
N THR A 402 49.18 -31.61 9.40
CA THR A 402 48.78 -32.29 8.15
C THR A 402 47.47 -33.05 8.33
N ASN A 403 46.59 -33.03 7.32
CA ASN A 403 45.33 -33.78 7.37
C ASN A 403 45.51 -35.21 6.85
N ASP A 404 45.32 -36.20 7.73
CA ASP A 404 45.38 -37.62 7.38
C ASP A 404 43.99 -38.23 7.12
N ASP A 405 42.93 -37.43 6.89
CA ASP A 405 41.59 -37.96 6.63
C ASP A 405 41.30 -38.25 5.16
N ILE A 406 41.63 -39.49 4.76
CA ILE A 406 41.43 -40.06 3.43
C ILE A 406 39.94 -40.12 3.02
N GLN A 407 39.00 -39.96 3.96
CA GLN A 407 37.56 -39.99 3.68
C GLN A 407 36.96 -38.62 3.35
N CYS A 408 37.76 -37.55 3.38
CA CYS A 408 37.34 -36.22 2.92
C CYS A 408 37.48 -36.08 1.39
N THR A 409 36.46 -35.53 0.73
CA THR A 409 36.47 -35.25 -0.73
C THR A 409 36.63 -33.77 -1.06
N ASN A 410 36.18 -32.88 -0.16
CA ASN A 410 36.30 -31.44 -0.33
C ASN A 410 36.69 -30.80 1.00
N GLN A 411 37.74 -29.99 0.99
CA GLN A 411 38.37 -29.48 2.20
C GLN A 411 38.51 -27.96 2.20
N SER A 412 38.34 -27.36 3.38
CA SER A 412 38.66 -25.96 3.66
C SER A 412 39.93 -25.82 4.51
N LEU A 413 40.35 -24.57 4.75
CA LEU A 413 41.50 -24.22 5.60
C LEU A 413 41.30 -24.57 7.10
N VAL A 414 40.08 -24.93 7.51
CA VAL A 414 39.74 -25.16 8.93
C VAL A 414 39.16 -26.56 9.16
N SER A 415 38.48 -27.14 8.16
CA SER A 415 37.77 -28.42 8.31
C SER A 415 37.45 -29.09 6.96
N CYS A 416 37.05 -30.36 6.98
CA CYS A 416 36.47 -31.04 5.82
C CYS A 416 35.07 -30.49 5.52
N LEU A 417 34.86 -29.99 4.30
CA LEU A 417 33.57 -29.47 3.84
C LEU A 417 32.64 -30.58 3.35
N ARG A 418 33.21 -31.68 2.80
CA ARG A 418 32.42 -32.81 2.31
C ARG A 418 33.17 -34.14 2.45
N CYS A 419 32.56 -35.09 3.17
CA CYS A 419 33.02 -36.47 3.23
C CYS A 419 32.60 -37.28 1.99
N LYS A 420 33.27 -38.42 1.75
CA LYS A 420 32.84 -39.41 0.76
C LYS A 420 31.42 -39.90 1.08
N ASP A 421 30.71 -40.38 0.06
CA ASP A 421 29.41 -41.01 0.25
C ASP A 421 29.53 -42.16 1.27
N ALA A 422 28.50 -42.34 2.11
CA ALA A 422 28.48 -43.18 3.32
C ALA A 422 29.30 -42.68 4.53
N TYR A 423 29.83 -41.44 4.51
CA TYR A 423 30.47 -40.79 5.66
C TYR A 423 29.87 -39.41 5.92
N TYR A 424 29.82 -39.00 7.19
CA TYR A 424 29.45 -37.66 7.62
C TYR A 424 30.60 -37.02 8.42
N PHE A 425 30.65 -35.69 8.42
CA PHE A 425 31.66 -34.97 9.17
C PHE A 425 31.25 -34.88 10.65
N ASN A 426 32.07 -35.46 11.53
CA ASN A 426 31.89 -35.36 12.97
C ASN A 426 32.76 -34.22 13.52
N SER A 427 32.11 -33.14 13.96
CA SER A 427 32.80 -31.94 14.49
C SER A 427 33.53 -32.19 15.81
N SER A 428 33.18 -33.25 16.55
CA SER A 428 33.82 -33.59 17.82
C SER A 428 35.14 -34.31 17.64
N SER A 429 35.24 -35.17 16.62
CA SER A 429 36.50 -35.84 16.24
C SER A 429 37.26 -35.09 15.15
N ASN A 430 36.64 -34.08 14.52
CA ASN A 430 37.14 -33.34 13.36
C ASN A 430 37.48 -34.27 12.17
N ARG A 431 36.71 -35.34 12.00
CA ARG A 431 36.93 -36.39 10.99
C ARG A 431 35.63 -36.85 10.33
N CYS A 432 35.77 -37.43 9.15
CA CYS A 432 34.71 -38.10 8.42
C CYS A 432 34.49 -39.50 9.00
N GLU A 433 33.33 -39.71 9.61
CA GLU A 433 32.94 -40.97 10.23
C GLU A 433 31.82 -41.65 9.45
N ARG A 434 31.75 -42.97 9.53
CA ARG A 434 30.83 -43.76 8.72
C ARG A 434 29.38 -43.58 9.19
N CYS A 435 28.46 -43.51 8.22
CA CYS A 435 27.03 -43.55 8.49
C CYS A 435 26.59 -44.87 9.13
N ASP A 436 25.44 -44.85 9.81
CA ASP A 436 24.78 -46.07 10.29
C ASP A 436 24.44 -46.98 9.10
N SER A 437 24.49 -48.30 9.29
CA SER A 437 24.17 -49.29 8.26
C SER A 437 22.76 -49.14 7.68
N ASN A 438 21.85 -48.50 8.40
CA ASN A 438 20.48 -48.25 7.94
C ASN A 438 20.37 -47.06 6.96
N CYS A 439 21.44 -46.26 6.78
CA CYS A 439 21.49 -45.15 5.84
C CYS A 439 22.44 -45.47 4.66
N LEU A 440 22.06 -45.08 3.45
CA LEU A 440 22.99 -45.09 2.31
C LEU A 440 23.90 -43.85 2.33
N THR A 441 23.33 -42.69 2.64
CA THR A 441 24.06 -41.46 2.97
C THR A 441 23.44 -40.79 4.19
N CYS A 442 24.24 -40.09 4.99
CA CYS A 442 23.81 -39.43 6.21
C CYS A 442 24.47 -38.06 6.37
N VAL A 443 23.95 -37.25 7.29
CA VAL A 443 24.49 -35.92 7.59
C VAL A 443 24.32 -35.62 9.09
N ILE A 444 25.21 -34.81 9.68
CA ILE A 444 25.19 -34.40 11.10
C ILE A 444 25.47 -35.54 12.10
N THR A 445 24.74 -36.65 12.01
CA THR A 445 24.86 -37.83 12.88
C THR A 445 24.79 -39.10 12.03
N PRO A 446 25.24 -40.27 12.53
CA PRO A 446 25.26 -41.49 11.72
C PRO A 446 23.84 -41.98 11.36
N THR A 447 22.82 -41.60 12.14
CA THR A 447 21.43 -42.06 11.99
C THR A 447 20.51 -41.08 11.24
N TYR A 448 21.00 -39.88 10.91
CA TYR A 448 20.21 -38.89 10.18
C TYR A 448 20.48 -39.08 8.68
N CYS A 449 19.64 -39.90 8.05
CA CYS A 449 19.81 -40.35 6.68
C CYS A 449 19.33 -39.29 5.67
N LEU A 450 20.10 -39.09 4.61
CA LEU A 450 19.69 -38.33 3.41
C LEU A 450 19.19 -39.26 2.30
N SER A 451 19.64 -40.50 2.28
CA SER A 451 19.17 -41.53 1.35
C SER A 451 19.18 -42.90 2.00
N CYS A 452 18.32 -43.78 1.48
CA CYS A 452 18.09 -45.10 2.05
C CYS A 452 18.58 -46.22 1.12
N PRO A 453 19.01 -47.35 1.68
CA PRO A 453 19.29 -48.56 0.90
C PRO A 453 18.04 -49.03 0.13
N PRO A 454 18.21 -49.82 -0.95
CA PRO A 454 17.09 -50.42 -1.68
C PRO A 454 16.17 -51.21 -0.75
N GLY A 455 14.85 -51.08 -0.94
CA GLY A 455 13.83 -51.72 -0.08
C GLY A 455 13.36 -50.87 1.09
N PHE A 456 13.98 -49.72 1.32
CA PHE A 456 13.59 -48.73 2.35
C PHE A 456 13.13 -47.43 1.70
N TYR A 457 12.43 -46.59 2.46
CA TYR A 457 12.05 -45.24 2.07
C TYR A 457 12.41 -44.23 3.16
N ILE A 458 12.65 -42.99 2.78
CA ILE A 458 12.99 -41.92 3.72
C ILE A 458 11.73 -41.31 4.32
N SER A 459 11.65 -41.29 5.64
CA SER A 459 10.57 -40.65 6.41
C SER A 459 11.21 -39.93 7.60
N ASN A 460 11.09 -38.61 7.66
CA ASN A 460 11.71 -37.76 8.69
C ASN A 460 13.23 -37.99 8.87
N ASN A 461 13.96 -38.15 7.76
CA ASN A 461 15.40 -38.44 7.74
C ASN A 461 15.80 -39.77 8.39
N ILE A 462 14.85 -40.69 8.53
CA ILE A 462 15.09 -42.07 8.96
C ILE A 462 14.63 -43.00 7.83
N CYS A 463 15.39 -44.06 7.59
CA CYS A 463 15.02 -45.08 6.62
C CYS A 463 14.09 -46.10 7.24
N LYS A 464 12.85 -46.17 6.73
CA LYS A 464 11.83 -47.14 7.15
C LYS A 464 11.65 -48.22 6.09
N THR A 465 11.23 -49.41 6.51
CA THR A 465 11.06 -50.54 5.58
C THR A 465 9.76 -50.41 4.79
N ASN A 466 9.76 -50.73 3.50
CA ASN A 466 8.50 -50.76 2.72
C ASN A 466 7.52 -51.83 3.24
N SER A 467 8.01 -52.84 3.98
CA SER A 467 7.16 -53.84 4.65
C SER A 467 6.23 -53.23 5.70
N GLU A 468 6.62 -52.14 6.36
CA GLU A 468 5.75 -51.45 7.35
C GLU A 468 4.50 -50.84 6.71
N LEU A 469 4.52 -50.61 5.40
CA LEU A 469 3.40 -50.03 4.65
C LEU A 469 2.46 -51.10 4.06
N VAL A 470 2.75 -52.39 4.26
CA VAL A 470 1.88 -53.47 3.77
C VAL A 470 0.54 -53.44 4.50
N GLY A 471 -0.56 -53.36 3.75
CA GLY A 471 -1.92 -53.21 4.29
C GLY A 471 -2.29 -51.78 4.70
N ILE A 472 -1.33 -50.85 4.71
CA ILE A 472 -1.55 -49.42 4.98
C ILE A 472 -1.49 -48.61 3.69
N CYS A 473 -0.67 -49.03 2.72
CA CYS A 473 -0.52 -48.40 1.42
C CYS A 473 -1.23 -49.20 0.33
N THR A 474 -2.03 -48.51 -0.50
CA THR A 474 -2.72 -49.11 -1.65
C THR A 474 -1.96 -48.91 -2.96
N GLN A 475 -1.04 -47.93 -3.01
CA GLN A 475 -0.22 -47.67 -4.20
C GLN A 475 1.18 -47.22 -3.78
N PHE A 476 2.19 -48.02 -4.12
CA PHE A 476 3.61 -47.76 -3.81
C PHE A 476 4.29 -46.92 -4.91
N ILE A 477 5.35 -46.22 -4.53
CA ILE A 477 6.25 -45.52 -5.46
C ILE A 477 7.43 -46.42 -5.80
N SER A 478 7.94 -46.34 -7.03
CA SER A 478 9.08 -47.15 -7.50
C SER A 478 10.36 -46.95 -6.69
N SER A 479 10.56 -45.78 -6.08
CA SER A 479 11.68 -45.47 -5.18
C SER A 479 11.46 -45.87 -3.72
N GLY A 480 10.33 -46.51 -3.38
CA GLY A 480 9.91 -46.80 -2.01
C GLY A 480 8.97 -45.74 -1.44
N GLY A 481 8.17 -46.15 -0.46
CA GLY A 481 7.14 -45.32 0.19
C GLY A 481 5.78 -45.38 -0.52
N CYS A 482 4.83 -44.62 0.02
CA CYS A 482 3.44 -44.66 -0.40
C CYS A 482 2.99 -43.45 -1.22
N ALA A 483 2.35 -43.72 -2.36
CA ALA A 483 1.65 -42.73 -3.19
C ALA A 483 0.19 -42.54 -2.76
N LYS A 484 -0.48 -43.63 -2.34
CA LYS A 484 -1.89 -43.61 -1.91
C LYS A 484 -2.11 -44.54 -0.71
N CYS A 485 -2.62 -44.00 0.40
CA CYS A 485 -2.91 -44.76 1.61
C CYS A 485 -4.23 -45.55 1.50
N ALA A 486 -4.40 -46.56 2.36
CA ALA A 486 -5.64 -47.29 2.55
C ALA A 486 -6.67 -46.44 3.32
N GLU A 487 -7.94 -46.84 3.28
CA GLU A 487 -9.00 -46.15 4.03
C GLU A 487 -8.70 -46.13 5.53
N GLY A 488 -9.03 -45.02 6.20
CA GLY A 488 -8.63 -44.77 7.59
C GLY A 488 -7.18 -44.29 7.79
N TYR A 489 -6.44 -44.03 6.72
CA TYR A 489 -5.09 -43.45 6.77
C TYR A 489 -4.95 -42.25 5.82
N TYR A 490 -4.18 -41.24 6.23
CA TYR A 490 -3.83 -40.08 5.42
C TYR A 490 -2.33 -40.05 5.11
N ARG A 491 -1.99 -39.46 3.96
CA ARG A 491 -0.60 -39.42 3.47
C ARG A 491 0.15 -38.23 4.05
N ASN A 492 1.35 -38.45 4.55
CA ASN A 492 2.29 -37.39 4.91
C ASN A 492 3.71 -37.77 4.42
N GLY A 493 4.19 -37.02 3.42
CA GLY A 493 5.42 -37.36 2.71
C GLY A 493 5.30 -38.68 1.93
N LEU A 494 6.21 -39.61 2.23
CA LEU A 494 6.22 -40.97 1.69
C LEU A 494 5.54 -42.00 2.61
N ASP A 495 4.92 -41.53 3.70
CA ASP A 495 4.38 -42.36 4.77
C ASP A 495 2.86 -42.19 4.90
N CYS A 496 2.21 -43.12 5.60
CA CYS A 496 0.78 -43.12 5.84
C CYS A 496 0.47 -43.20 7.34
N TYR A 497 -0.29 -42.24 7.85
CA TYR A 497 -0.63 -42.12 9.25
C TYR A 497 -2.12 -42.39 9.46
N LYS A 498 -2.46 -43.07 10.55
CA LYS A 498 -3.84 -43.42 10.86
C LYS A 498 -4.65 -42.16 11.18
N CYS A 499 -5.86 -42.07 10.64
CA CYS A 499 -6.82 -41.02 11.00
C CYS A 499 -7.26 -41.16 12.46
N ASP A 500 -7.70 -40.04 13.05
CA ASP A 500 -8.43 -40.05 14.33
C ASP A 500 -9.69 -40.93 14.21
N LEU A 501 -10.04 -41.63 15.30
CA LEU A 501 -11.22 -42.53 15.38
C LEU A 501 -12.53 -41.83 15.01
N SER A 502 -12.57 -40.51 15.12
CA SER A 502 -13.73 -39.66 14.81
C SER A 502 -14.00 -39.54 13.29
N CYS A 503 -13.04 -39.90 12.44
CA CYS A 503 -13.09 -39.69 10.99
C CYS A 503 -12.78 -40.96 10.19
N SER A 504 -13.65 -41.35 9.25
CA SER A 504 -13.39 -42.47 8.33
C SER A 504 -12.44 -42.11 7.18
N LEU A 505 -12.38 -40.83 6.81
CA LEU A 505 -11.48 -40.26 5.81
C LEU A 505 -10.94 -38.92 6.34
N CYS A 506 -9.63 -38.72 6.31
CA CYS A 506 -8.99 -37.49 6.75
C CYS A 506 -7.86 -37.11 5.80
N ASN A 507 -7.62 -35.80 5.63
CA ASN A 507 -6.51 -35.27 4.83
C ASN A 507 -5.30 -34.84 5.70
N THR A 508 -5.52 -34.68 7.01
CA THR A 508 -4.53 -34.31 8.03
C THR A 508 -4.95 -34.92 9.38
N ASN A 509 -4.08 -34.84 10.40
CA ASN A 509 -4.36 -35.33 11.75
C ASN A 509 -5.28 -34.42 12.60
N LEU A 510 -6.13 -33.60 11.94
CA LEU A 510 -7.01 -32.60 12.56
C LEU A 510 -8.45 -32.86 12.15
#